data_AF-A0A4Q8USB3-F1
#
_entry.id   AF-A0A4Q8USB3-F1
#
_cell.length_a   1.000
_cell.length_b   1.000
_cell.length_c   1.000
_cell.angle_alpha   90.00
_cell.angle_beta   90.00
_cell.angle_gamma   90.00
#
_symmetry.space_group_name_H-M   'P 1'
#
loop_
_entity.id
_entity.type
_entity.pdbx_description
1 polymer ?
#
loop_
_entity_poly.entity_id
_entity_poly.type
_entity_poly.pdbx_seq_one_letter_code
_entity_poly.pdbx_strand_id
1 'polypeptide(L)' 'MTSTLETETSALGLQAQEIIASVLEDPAPDLAEVQDRLRGYLAAYPGFPERALLAHLMETSDRVNAEPDGPGF' A
#
# COMPACT_ATOMS: atom_id res chain seq x y z
N MET A 1 11.14 -2.84 -33.34
CA MET A 1 11.71 -2.16 -32.15
C MET A 1 10.55 -1.71 -31.27
N THR A 2 10.11 -2.56 -30.34
CA THR A 2 9.25 -2.17 -29.23
C THR A 2 9.66 -3.07 -28.08
N SER A 3 10.52 -2.51 -27.23
CA SER A 3 11.00 -3.17 -26.01
C SER A 3 9.81 -3.44 -25.12
N THR A 4 9.39 -4.70 -25.06
CA THR A 4 8.58 -5.20 -23.95
C THR A 4 9.48 -5.12 -22.72
N LEU A 5 9.41 -4.00 -22.00
CA LEU A 5 9.80 -3.99 -20.59
C LEU A 5 8.71 -4.79 -19.88
N GLU A 6 8.76 -6.12 -20.02
CA GLU A 6 8.24 -7.02 -19.01
C GLU A 6 8.96 -6.59 -17.74
N THR A 7 8.31 -5.77 -16.93
CA THR A 7 8.75 -5.46 -15.59
C THR A 7 8.97 -6.81 -14.93
N GLU A 8 10.22 -7.26 -14.84
CA GLU A 8 10.60 -8.46 -14.11
C GLU A 8 10.16 -8.22 -12.68
N THR A 9 8.93 -8.65 -12.40
CA THR A 9 8.28 -8.38 -11.13
C THR A 9 9.00 -9.27 -10.16
N SER A 10 9.87 -8.65 -9.36
CA SER A 10 10.60 -9.37 -8.33
C SER A 10 9.62 -10.16 -7.46
N ALA A 11 10.05 -11.25 -6.84
CA ALA A 11 9.19 -12.02 -5.93
C ALA A 11 8.56 -11.11 -4.85
N LEU A 12 9.29 -10.08 -4.42
CA LEU A 12 8.79 -9.05 -3.51
C LEU A 12 7.71 -8.17 -4.15
N GLY A 13 7.90 -7.73 -5.39
CA GLY A 13 6.89 -6.96 -6.13
C GLY A 13 5.59 -7.74 -6.34
N LEU A 14 5.69 -9.05 -6.60
CA LEU A 14 4.52 -9.92 -6.74
C LEU A 14 3.78 -10.03 -5.40
N GLN A 15 4.50 -10.34 -4.34
CA GLN A 15 3.92 -10.44 -2.99
C GLN A 15 3.28 -9.11 -2.55
N ALA A 16 3.94 -7.98 -2.81
CA ALA A 16 3.40 -6.66 -2.53
C ALA A 16 2.09 -6.42 -3.31
N GLN A 17 2.04 -6.83 -4.58
CA GLN A 17 0.85 -6.71 -5.40
C GLN A 17 -0.31 -7.57 -4.90
N GLU A 18 -0.06 -8.79 -4.42
CA GLU A 18 -1.09 -9.64 -3.80
C GLU A 18 -1.65 -9.03 -2.51
N ILE A 19 -0.77 -8.48 -1.65
CA ILE A 19 -1.19 -7.78 -0.42
C ILE A 19 -2.04 -6.56 -0.77
N ILE A 20 -1.60 -5.75 -1.73
CA ILE A 20 -2.32 -4.56 -2.21
C ILE A 20 -3.70 -4.95 -2.74
N ALA A 21 -3.78 -6.00 -3.57
CA ALA A 21 -5.06 -6.49 -4.09
C ALA A 21 -6.01 -6.87 -2.95
N SER A 22 -5.52 -7.68 -1.99
CA SER A 22 -6.31 -8.09 -0.83
C SER A 22 -6.86 -6.91 -0.02
N VAL A 23 -6.09 -5.83 0.14
CA VAL A 23 -6.54 -4.62 0.87
C VAL A 23 -7.59 -3.84 0.08
N LEU A 24 -7.43 -3.75 -1.24
CA LEU A 24 -8.33 -3.00 -2.11
C LEU A 24 -9.65 -3.75 -2.40
N GLU A 25 -9.64 -5.08 -2.29
CA GLU A 25 -10.82 -5.94 -2.45
C GLU A 25 -11.62 -6.11 -1.15
N ASP A 26 -11.06 -5.70 0.00
CA ASP A 26 -11.76 -5.77 1.28
C ASP A 26 -12.99 -4.83 1.27
N PRO A 27 -14.22 -5.37 1.50
CA PRO A 27 -15.44 -4.58 1.44
C PRO A 27 -15.73 -3.78 2.72
N ALA A 28 -14.86 -3.83 3.74
CA ALA A 28 -15.10 -3.12 5.00
C ALA A 28 -15.16 -1.60 4.77
N PRO A 29 -16.26 -0.92 5.19
CA PRO A 29 -16.45 0.50 4.93
C PRO A 29 -15.41 1.38 5.63
N ASP A 30 -14.90 0.94 6.78
CA ASP A 30 -13.87 1.63 7.57
C ASP A 30 -12.51 1.69 6.85
N LEU A 31 -12.32 0.89 5.80
CA LEU A 31 -11.09 0.89 5.00
C LEU A 31 -11.12 1.87 3.84
N ALA A 32 -12.22 2.57 3.57
CA ALA A 32 -12.35 3.45 2.42
C ALA A 32 -11.22 4.50 2.33
N GLU A 33 -10.88 5.16 3.45
CA GLU A 33 -9.78 6.13 3.51
C GLU A 33 -8.40 5.47 3.34
N VAL A 34 -8.21 4.27 3.90
CA VAL A 34 -6.98 3.49 3.77
C VAL A 34 -6.75 3.10 2.31
N GLN A 35 -7.79 2.62 1.64
CA GLN A 35 -7.75 2.20 0.24
C GLN A 35 -7.52 3.38 -0.71
N ASP A 36 -8.18 4.52 -0.50
CA ASP A 36 -8.00 5.71 -1.34
C ASP A 36 -6.55 6.19 -1.32
N ARG A 37 -5.97 6.26 -0.12
CA ARG A 37 -4.58 6.61 0.07
C ARG A 37 -3.61 5.59 -0.53
N LEU A 38 -3.89 4.29 -0.40
CA LEU A 38 -3.09 3.25 -1.04
C LEU A 38 -3.08 3.42 -2.57
N ARG A 39 -4.24 3.77 -3.18
CA ARG A 39 -4.32 4.12 -4.61
C ARG A 39 -3.48 5.35 -4.95
N GLY A 40 -3.43 6.35 -4.08
CA GLY A 40 -2.53 7.50 -4.20
C GLY A 40 -1.05 7.09 -4.28
N TYR A 41 -0.60 6.19 -3.40
CA TYR A 41 0.78 5.69 -3.44
C TYR A 41 1.06 4.85 -4.69
N LEU A 42 0.12 4.04 -5.17
CA LEU A 42 0.28 3.31 -6.43
C LEU A 42 0.48 4.25 -7.62
N ALA A 43 -0.23 5.38 -7.64
CA ALA A 43 -0.05 6.41 -8.66
C ALA A 43 1.32 7.12 -8.56
N ALA A 44 1.85 7.28 -7.34
CA ALA A 44 3.17 7.88 -7.11
C ALA A 44 4.35 6.95 -7.45
N TYR A 45 4.16 5.63 -7.41
CA TYR A 45 5.20 4.62 -7.68
C TYR A 45 4.79 3.64 -8.80
N PRO A 46 4.64 4.11 -10.05
CA PRO A 46 4.20 3.27 -11.15
C PRO A 46 5.20 2.14 -11.44
N GLY A 47 4.73 0.90 -11.43
CA GLY A 47 5.54 -0.30 -11.69
C GLY A 47 6.36 -0.80 -10.49
N PHE A 48 6.24 -0.16 -9.32
CA PHE A 48 6.97 -0.53 -8.09
C PHE A 48 5.98 -0.71 -6.92
N PRO A 49 5.14 -1.75 -6.94
CA PRO A 49 4.11 -1.98 -5.91
C PRO A 49 4.72 -2.12 -4.51
N GLU A 50 5.93 -2.69 -4.38
CA GLU A 50 6.65 -2.81 -3.12
C GLU A 50 7.01 -1.45 -2.50
N ARG A 51 7.31 -0.44 -3.33
CA ARG A 51 7.59 0.92 -2.86
C ARG A 51 6.32 1.64 -2.45
N ALA A 52 5.25 1.47 -3.22
CA ALA A 52 3.93 2.00 -2.86
C ALA A 52 3.44 1.44 -1.53
N LEU A 53 3.55 0.11 -1.35
CA LEU A 53 3.15 -0.57 -0.13
C LEU A 53 4.01 -0.13 1.07
N LEU A 54 5.33 -0.03 0.90
CA LEU A 54 6.22 0.44 1.97
C LEU A 54 5.85 1.87 2.42
N ALA A 55 5.67 2.80 1.47
CA ALA A 55 5.30 4.18 1.80
C ALA A 55 3.96 4.25 2.54
N HIS A 56 2.97 3.48 2.08
CA HIS A 56 1.66 3.37 2.74
C HIS A 56 1.77 2.83 4.17
N LEU A 57 2.56 1.77 4.38
CA LEU A 57 2.75 1.16 5.71
C LEU A 57 3.48 2.09 6.66
N MET A 58 4.49 2.83 6.20
CA MET A 58 5.20 3.82 7.02
C MET A 58 4.24 4.92 7.50
N GLU A 59 3.45 5.51 6.59
CA GLU A 59 2.51 6.56 6.97
C GLU A 59 1.38 6.03 7.88
N THR A 60 0.90 4.82 7.63
CA THR A 60 -0.10 4.17 8.49
C THR A 60 0.47 3.92 9.89
N SER A 61 1.71 3.45 9.97
CA SER A 61 2.39 3.24 11.25
C SER A 61 2.59 4.56 12.00
N ASP A 62 2.99 5.63 11.32
CA ASP A 62 3.14 6.95 11.94
C ASP A 62 1.81 7.43 12.52
N ARG A 63 0.70 7.27 11.80
CA ARG A 63 -0.63 7.66 12.28
C ARG A 63 -1.06 6.86 13.51
N VAL A 64 -0.96 5.54 13.46
CA VAL A 64 -1.34 4.66 14.59
C VAL A 64 -0.47 4.94 15.83
N ASN A 65 0.82 5.20 15.63
CA ASN A 65 1.74 5.49 16.73
C ASN A 65 1.68 6.94 17.22
N ALA A 66 1.14 7.87 16.42
CA ALA A 66 0.98 9.27 16.78
C ALA A 66 -0.26 9.55 17.62
N GLU A 67 -1.19 8.61 17.75
CA GLU A 67 -2.33 8.70 18.67
C GLU A 67 -1.85 8.42 20.11
N PRO A 68 -1.72 9.44 20.98
CA PRO A 68 -1.31 9.24 22.34
C PRO A 68 -2.57 9.07 23.20
N ASP A 69 -3.29 7.95 23.08
CA ASP A 69 -4.36 7.64 24.05
C ASP A 69 -4.71 6.14 24.08
N GLY A 70 -3.96 5.39 24.88
CA GLY A 70 -4.62 4.43 25.74
C GLY A 70 -5.14 5.21 26.95
N PRO A 71 -6.37 4.98 27.42
CA PRO A 71 -6.86 5.72 28.56
C PRO A 71 -6.00 5.33 29.76
N GLY A 72 -5.28 6.32 30.30
CA GLY A 72 -4.68 6.21 31.62
C GLY A 72 -5.79 6.04 32.65
N PHE A 73 -6.07 4.80 33.02
CA PHE A 73 -6.83 4.43 34.21
C PHE A 73 -5.88 3.85 35.26
#